data_AF-A0A7X5E964-F1
#
_entry.id   AF-A0A7X5E964-F1
#
_cell.length_a   1.000
_cell.length_b   1.000
_cell.length_c   1.000
_cell.angle_alpha   90.00
_cell.angle_beta   90.00
_cell.angle_gamma   90.00
#
_symmetry.space_group_name_H-M   'P 1'
#
loop_
_entity.id
_entity.type
_entity.pdbx_description
1 polymer ?
#
loop_
_entity_poly.entity_id
_entity_poly.type
_entity_poly.pdbx_seq_one_letter_code
_entity_poly.pdbx_strand_id
1 'polypeptide(L)'
;MNRNIDIKSKRVKQSVSKLDGFLRAEYNSEKNYLEYYAGLETLEKVTSIKDQIIYGRRGTGKTHLLKALQEKLVEDNQKYLPVYIDLRTFKPTLESDNGLYYALIIFQEIVVEVLKCVYVNLDYLYKEYTVEQQKIIIDPQRRKILALLEKFNRSLDGKSFTKMGETGFRVNEVKKLATNLKITKIPELFGSKEVNKEIESEDEKIKYISFSDMSDAISELLEAVDINRIFCLLDEWSEIPETSQYILAEFLKRTFVPKKVTLKIAAIPNRTQLISENRIGLEDGGVY
;
A
#
# COMPACT_ATOMS: atom_id res chain seq x y z
N MET A 1 25.67 -28.94 -35.58
CA MET A 1 24.47 -28.09 -35.84
C MET A 1 24.35 -27.07 -34.73
N ASN A 2 24.89 -25.86 -34.94
CA ASN A 2 24.76 -24.76 -33.98
C ASN A 2 23.35 -24.18 -34.07
N ARG A 3 22.50 -24.42 -33.07
CA ARG A 3 21.24 -23.69 -32.90
C ARG A 3 21.58 -22.35 -32.25
N ASN A 4 21.78 -21.31 -33.06
CA ASN A 4 21.79 -19.93 -32.58
C ASN A 4 20.45 -19.63 -31.92
N ILE A 5 20.46 -19.42 -30.60
CA ILE A 5 19.30 -18.93 -29.87
C ILE A 5 19.13 -17.46 -30.24
N ASP A 6 18.14 -17.16 -31.08
CA ASP A 6 17.77 -15.78 -31.38
C ASP A 6 17.04 -15.17 -30.19
N ILE A 7 17.77 -14.37 -29.42
CA ILE A 7 17.30 -13.67 -28.22
C ILE A 7 16.15 -12.70 -28.55
N LYS A 8 16.03 -12.27 -29.82
CA LYS A 8 14.95 -11.38 -30.27
C LYS A 8 13.71 -12.11 -30.76
N SER A 9 13.75 -13.45 -30.87
CA SER A 9 12.63 -14.24 -31.37
C SER A 9 11.38 -14.06 -30.49
N LYS A 10 10.21 -14.03 -31.12
CA LYS A 10 8.91 -13.85 -30.44
C LYS A 10 8.69 -14.89 -29.34
N ARG A 11 9.23 -16.11 -29.53
CA ARG A 11 9.18 -17.22 -28.56
C ARG A 11 10.10 -17.00 -27.36
N VAL A 12 11.32 -16.48 -27.56
CA VAL A 12 12.22 -16.10 -26.45
C VAL A 12 11.66 -14.88 -25.72
N LYS A 13 11.18 -13.86 -26.43
CA LYS A 13 10.48 -12.71 -25.82
C LYS A 13 9.23 -13.11 -25.04
N GLN A 14 8.43 -14.06 -25.52
CA GLN A 14 7.29 -14.62 -24.78
C GLN A 14 7.74 -15.46 -23.57
N SER A 15 8.89 -16.13 -23.64
CA SER A 15 9.43 -16.91 -22.51
C SER A 15 10.08 -16.01 -21.45
N VAL A 16 10.70 -14.90 -21.86
CA VAL A 16 11.27 -13.86 -20.99
C VAL A 16 10.16 -12.97 -20.42
N SER A 17 9.13 -12.63 -21.20
CA SER A 17 7.91 -11.97 -20.71
C SER A 17 7.15 -12.85 -19.72
N LYS A 18 7.21 -14.19 -19.86
CA LYS A 18 6.75 -15.11 -18.81
C LYS A 18 7.61 -15.03 -17.55
N LEU A 19 8.87 -14.61 -17.61
CA LEU A 19 9.78 -14.51 -16.46
C LEU A 19 9.72 -13.15 -15.74
N ASP A 20 9.23 -12.08 -16.38
CA ASP A 20 9.52 -10.68 -15.96
C ASP A 20 8.29 -9.88 -15.45
N GLY A 21 7.33 -10.53 -14.79
CA GLY A 21 6.27 -9.83 -14.05
C GLY A 21 6.68 -9.66 -12.58
N PHE A 22 6.52 -8.50 -11.94
CA PHE A 22 7.02 -8.34 -10.56
C PHE A 22 6.25 -9.14 -9.50
N LEU A 23 5.00 -9.59 -9.75
CA LEU A 23 4.40 -10.70 -8.98
C LEU A 23 5.28 -11.95 -9.02
N ARG A 24 5.98 -12.24 -10.13
CA ARG A 24 7.00 -13.29 -10.18
C ARG A 24 8.32 -12.87 -9.54
N ALA A 25 8.75 -11.61 -9.55
CA ALA A 25 10.05 -11.25 -8.96
C ALA A 25 10.04 -11.23 -7.42
N GLU A 26 8.94 -10.79 -6.78
CA GLU A 26 8.79 -10.87 -5.32
C GLU A 26 8.39 -12.26 -4.82
N TYR A 27 7.66 -13.05 -5.65
CA TYR A 27 7.19 -14.40 -5.27
C TYR A 27 8.06 -15.54 -5.83
N ASN A 28 9.02 -15.28 -6.73
CA ASN A 28 10.12 -16.19 -7.09
C ASN A 28 11.40 -15.87 -6.31
N SER A 29 11.30 -15.33 -5.09
CA SER A 29 12.39 -15.59 -4.15
C SER A 29 12.42 -17.11 -3.92
N GLU A 30 13.57 -17.74 -3.79
CA GLU A 30 13.75 -19.20 -3.60
C GLU A 30 13.07 -19.78 -2.32
N LYS A 31 12.15 -19.04 -1.71
CA LYS A 31 11.48 -19.31 -0.44
C LYS A 31 9.98 -19.53 -0.70
N ASN A 32 9.54 -20.77 -0.49
CA ASN A 32 8.13 -21.18 -0.54
C ASN A 32 7.52 -21.01 0.87
N TYR A 33 7.06 -19.80 1.21
CA TYR A 33 6.66 -19.50 2.58
C TYR A 33 5.46 -20.34 3.01
N LEU A 34 4.51 -20.60 2.11
CA LEU A 34 3.34 -21.42 2.31
C LEU A 34 3.71 -22.88 2.59
N GLU A 35 4.58 -23.47 1.76
CA GLU A 35 5.03 -24.87 1.92
C GLU A 35 5.69 -25.11 3.29
N TYR A 36 6.52 -24.19 3.74
CA TYR A 36 7.25 -24.32 5.02
C TYR A 36 6.50 -23.75 6.23
N TYR A 37 5.27 -23.26 6.06
CA TYR A 37 4.53 -22.67 7.17
C TYR A 37 3.87 -23.75 8.05
N ALA A 38 4.40 -23.94 9.25
CA ALA A 38 3.90 -24.93 10.20
C ALA A 38 2.51 -24.58 10.80
N GLY A 39 2.07 -23.32 10.73
CA GLY A 39 0.88 -22.82 11.42
C GLY A 39 -0.42 -22.84 10.62
N LEU A 40 -0.71 -23.91 9.87
CA LEU A 40 -1.82 -23.96 8.89
C LEU A 40 -3.18 -23.52 9.47
N GLU A 41 -3.50 -23.87 10.71
CA GLU A 41 -4.75 -23.43 11.36
C GLU A 41 -4.85 -21.91 11.50
N THR A 42 -3.75 -21.26 11.89
CA THR A 42 -3.69 -19.79 11.99
C THR A 42 -3.81 -19.16 10.60
N LEU A 43 -3.16 -19.77 9.59
CA LEU A 43 -3.27 -19.32 8.20
C LEU A 43 -4.72 -19.32 7.71
N GLU A 44 -5.46 -20.40 7.98
CA GLU A 44 -6.89 -20.50 7.61
C GLU A 44 -7.73 -19.42 8.28
N LYS A 45 -7.52 -19.17 9.59
CA LYS A 45 -8.23 -18.11 10.32
C LYS A 45 -7.97 -16.73 9.72
N VAL A 46 -6.75 -16.46 9.26
CA VAL A 46 -6.39 -15.15 8.68
C VAL A 46 -6.73 -15.01 7.19
N THR A 47 -7.11 -16.10 6.50
CA THR A 47 -7.48 -16.07 5.07
C THR A 47 -8.82 -15.37 4.82
N SER A 48 -9.68 -15.26 5.83
CA SER A 48 -11.00 -14.62 5.67
C SER A 48 -10.93 -13.16 5.18
N ILE A 49 -12.00 -12.65 4.58
CA ILE A 49 -12.07 -11.25 4.10
C ILE A 49 -12.23 -10.21 5.24
N LYS A 50 -12.32 -10.65 6.49
CA LYS A 50 -12.47 -9.76 7.65
C LYS A 50 -11.18 -8.99 7.90
N ASP A 51 -11.30 -7.71 8.27
CA ASP A 51 -10.16 -6.95 8.79
C ASP A 51 -9.69 -7.58 10.11
N GLN A 52 -8.40 -7.82 10.24
CA GLN A 52 -7.83 -8.55 11.38
C GLN A 52 -6.49 -7.98 11.79
N ILE A 53 -6.27 -7.94 13.10
CA ILE A 53 -4.98 -7.68 13.70
C ILE A 53 -4.39 -9.03 14.15
N ILE A 54 -3.13 -9.24 13.80
CA ILE A 54 -2.38 -10.46 14.04
C ILE A 54 -1.34 -10.12 15.10
N TYR A 55 -1.65 -10.49 16.33
CA TYR A 55 -0.78 -10.21 17.47
C TYR A 55 0.28 -11.28 17.66
N GLY A 56 1.47 -10.87 18.10
CA GLY A 56 2.53 -11.80 18.49
C GLY A 56 3.79 -11.09 18.94
N ARG A 57 4.60 -11.75 19.78
CA ARG A 57 5.91 -11.22 20.20
C ARG A 57 6.88 -11.12 19.02
N ARG A 58 8.02 -10.46 19.23
CA ARG A 58 9.12 -10.48 18.24
C ARG A 58 9.58 -11.92 18.01
N GLY A 59 9.84 -12.28 16.75
CA GLY A 59 10.31 -13.62 16.36
C GLY A 59 9.22 -14.70 16.28
N THR A 60 7.93 -14.40 16.47
CA THR A 60 6.85 -15.40 16.44
C THR A 60 6.36 -15.75 15.03
N GLY A 61 7.10 -15.40 13.97
CA GLY A 61 6.75 -15.77 12.60
C GLY A 61 5.60 -14.97 11.95
N LYS A 62 5.21 -13.80 12.47
CA LYS A 62 4.14 -12.96 11.86
C LYS A 62 4.45 -12.59 10.40
N THR A 63 5.67 -12.19 10.10
CA THR A 63 6.13 -11.92 8.72
C THR A 63 5.98 -13.15 7.84
N HIS A 64 6.38 -14.33 8.34
CA HIS A 64 6.24 -15.59 7.60
C HIS A 64 4.77 -15.92 7.37
N LEU A 65 3.89 -15.71 8.36
CA LEU A 65 2.45 -15.89 8.22
C LEU A 65 1.86 -14.95 7.14
N LEU A 66 2.22 -13.66 7.15
CA LEU A 66 1.74 -12.72 6.14
C LEU A 66 2.23 -13.09 4.74
N LYS A 67 3.48 -13.57 4.59
CA LYS A 67 4.02 -14.05 3.31
C LYS A 67 3.36 -15.35 2.85
N ALA A 68 3.12 -16.30 3.75
CA ALA A 68 2.37 -17.51 3.44
C ALA A 68 0.91 -17.20 3.05
N LEU A 69 0.28 -16.23 3.71
CA LEU A 69 -1.05 -15.73 3.35
C LEU A 69 -1.04 -15.07 1.97
N GLN A 70 -0.01 -14.28 1.68
CA GLN A 70 0.19 -13.66 0.37
C GLN A 70 0.22 -14.72 -0.74
N GLU A 71 1.00 -15.79 -0.59
CA GLU A 71 1.05 -16.91 -1.55
C GLU A 71 -0.30 -17.63 -1.68
N LYS A 72 -0.93 -17.99 -0.55
CA LYS A 72 -2.23 -18.67 -0.52
C LYS A 72 -3.33 -17.88 -1.23
N LEU A 73 -3.37 -16.56 -1.04
CA LEU A 73 -4.37 -15.68 -1.68
C LEU A 73 -4.16 -15.56 -3.19
N VAL A 74 -2.92 -15.69 -3.68
CA VAL A 74 -2.61 -15.68 -5.12
C VAL A 74 -3.00 -17.01 -5.79
N GLU A 75 -2.82 -18.12 -5.08
CA GLU A 75 -3.29 -19.45 -5.53
C GLU A 75 -4.81 -19.52 -5.64
N ASP A 76 -5.52 -18.79 -4.78
CA ASP A 76 -6.97 -18.70 -4.81
C ASP A 76 -7.44 -17.92 -6.05
N ASN A 77 -8.19 -18.58 -6.94
CA ASN A 77 -8.60 -18.01 -8.24
C ASN A 77 -9.72 -16.95 -8.14
N GLN A 78 -9.88 -16.31 -6.98
CA GLN A 78 -10.92 -15.33 -6.65
C GLN A 78 -10.62 -13.90 -7.14
N LYS A 79 -9.54 -13.71 -7.91
CA LYS A 79 -8.97 -12.39 -8.26
C LYS A 79 -8.68 -11.54 -7.01
N TYR A 80 -8.06 -12.16 -6.02
CA TYR A 80 -7.50 -11.46 -4.87
C TYR A 80 -6.10 -10.96 -5.20
N LEU A 81 -5.81 -9.72 -4.81
CA LEU A 81 -4.47 -9.14 -4.94
C LEU A 81 -3.92 -8.82 -3.55
N PRO A 82 -3.01 -9.63 -3.01
CA PRO A 82 -2.35 -9.32 -1.76
C PRO A 82 -1.16 -8.38 -1.98
N VAL A 83 -1.16 -7.27 -1.23
CA VAL A 83 -0.15 -6.21 -1.22
C VAL A 83 0.55 -6.29 0.13
N TYR A 84 1.78 -6.83 0.16
CA TYR A 84 2.60 -6.87 1.36
C TYR A 84 3.36 -5.56 1.53
N ILE A 85 3.30 -4.97 2.71
CA ILE A 85 3.95 -3.69 3.03
C ILE A 85 4.66 -3.82 4.37
N ASP A 86 5.98 -3.63 4.37
CA ASP A 86 6.78 -3.53 5.60
C ASP A 86 6.85 -2.06 6.03
N LEU A 87 6.13 -1.69 7.09
CA LEU A 87 6.00 -0.31 7.53
C LEU A 87 7.30 0.30 8.06
N ARG A 88 8.33 -0.50 8.33
CA ARG A 88 9.68 -0.01 8.71
C ARG A 88 10.38 0.71 7.57
N THR A 89 9.99 0.42 6.32
CA THR A 89 10.56 1.07 5.13
C THR A 89 10.19 2.55 5.06
N PHE A 90 9.13 2.96 5.76
CA PHE A 90 8.66 4.33 5.78
C PHE A 90 9.06 5.00 7.09
N LYS A 91 10.17 5.73 7.06
CA LYS A 91 10.60 6.61 8.14
C LYS A 91 10.66 8.02 7.59
N PRO A 92 9.61 8.84 7.78
CA PRO A 92 9.65 10.25 7.48
C PRO A 92 10.91 10.87 8.09
N THR A 93 11.72 11.55 7.27
CA THR A 93 12.98 12.19 7.70
C THR A 93 12.74 13.37 8.65
N LEU A 94 11.50 13.85 8.74
CA LEU A 94 11.15 15.02 9.54
C LEU A 94 11.06 14.66 11.02
N GLU A 95 11.86 15.36 11.83
CA GLU A 95 11.79 15.44 13.29
C GLU A 95 10.52 16.18 13.75
N SER A 96 9.37 15.88 13.15
CA SER A 96 8.10 16.39 13.68
C SER A 96 7.57 15.37 14.68
N ASP A 97 7.56 15.73 15.96
CA ASP A 97 6.83 15.01 17.03
C ASP A 97 5.30 15.00 16.81
N ASN A 98 4.84 15.32 15.59
CA ASN A 98 3.44 15.41 15.26
C ASN A 98 2.91 14.09 14.70
N GLY A 99 2.11 13.41 15.51
CA GLY A 99 1.50 12.12 15.15
C GLY A 99 0.67 12.16 13.87
N LEU A 100 -0.06 13.26 13.62
CA LEU A 100 -0.95 13.42 12.45
C LEU A 100 -0.17 13.53 11.14
N TYR A 101 0.87 14.37 11.12
CA TYR A 101 1.68 14.57 9.92
C TYR A 101 2.44 13.29 9.55
N TYR A 102 3.01 12.61 10.56
CA TYR A 102 3.65 11.30 10.36
C TYR A 102 2.65 10.29 9.81
N ALA A 103 1.45 10.17 10.39
CA ALA A 103 0.41 9.27 9.91
C ALA A 103 -0.04 9.58 8.46
N LEU A 104 -0.10 10.85 8.07
CA LEU A 104 -0.40 11.26 6.69
C LEU A 104 0.66 10.79 5.70
N ILE A 105 1.95 10.92 6.04
CA ILE A 105 3.04 10.43 5.19
C ILE A 105 2.98 8.91 5.05
N ILE A 106 2.86 8.18 6.16
CA ILE A 106 2.77 6.71 6.11
C ILE A 106 1.55 6.27 5.29
N PHE A 107 0.41 6.93 5.46
CA PHE A 107 -0.80 6.62 4.70
C PHE A 107 -0.61 6.88 3.20
N GLN A 108 0.04 7.98 2.82
CA GLN A 108 0.40 8.26 1.43
C GLN A 108 1.27 7.13 0.84
N GLU A 109 2.30 6.69 1.56
CA GLU A 109 3.18 5.61 1.09
C GLU A 109 2.43 4.28 0.95
N ILE A 110 1.52 3.95 1.87
CA ILE A 110 0.65 2.76 1.74
C ILE A 110 -0.21 2.85 0.47
N VAL A 111 -0.84 3.99 0.20
CA VAL A 111 -1.64 4.20 -1.02
C VAL A 111 -0.79 4.06 -2.27
N VAL A 112 0.41 4.64 -2.27
CA VAL A 112 1.37 4.53 -3.37
C VAL A 112 1.78 3.08 -3.60
N GLU A 113 2.10 2.31 -2.57
CA GLU A 113 2.47 0.89 -2.72
C GLU A 113 1.32 0.04 -3.25
N VAL A 114 0.08 0.31 -2.82
CA VAL A 114 -1.11 -0.34 -3.40
C VAL A 114 -1.22 -0.02 -4.90
N LEU A 115 -1.09 1.25 -5.29
CA LEU A 115 -1.15 1.67 -6.70
C LEU A 115 -0.06 1.02 -7.55
N LYS A 116 1.20 1.03 -7.06
CA LYS A 116 2.34 0.38 -7.73
C LYS A 116 2.10 -1.12 -7.88
N CYS A 117 1.68 -1.78 -6.80
CA CYS A 117 1.44 -3.22 -6.81
C CYS A 117 0.35 -3.58 -7.82
N VAL A 118 -0.76 -2.85 -7.87
CA VAL A 118 -1.80 -3.09 -8.90
C VAL A 118 -1.23 -2.85 -10.29
N TYR A 119 -0.53 -1.72 -10.53
CA TYR A 119 0.02 -1.37 -11.84
C TYR A 119 0.88 -2.49 -12.43
N VAL A 120 1.81 -3.02 -11.63
CA VAL A 120 2.76 -4.02 -12.13
C VAL A 120 2.09 -5.39 -12.31
N ASN A 121 0.96 -5.62 -11.65
CA ASN A 121 0.26 -6.90 -11.63
C ASN A 121 -0.96 -6.95 -12.54
N LEU A 122 -1.20 -5.93 -13.36
CA LEU A 122 -2.32 -5.91 -14.31
C LEU A 122 -2.32 -7.13 -15.23
N ASP A 123 -1.19 -7.51 -15.83
CA ASP A 123 -1.18 -8.67 -16.74
C ASP A 123 -1.59 -9.98 -16.04
N TYR A 124 -1.28 -10.11 -14.74
CA TYR A 124 -1.70 -11.25 -13.92
C TYR A 124 -3.20 -11.21 -13.62
N LEU A 125 -3.74 -10.04 -13.30
CA LEU A 125 -5.16 -9.86 -12.98
C LEU A 125 -6.09 -10.16 -14.16
N TYR A 126 -5.56 -10.02 -15.38
CA TYR A 126 -6.25 -10.28 -16.63
C TYR A 126 -5.68 -11.54 -17.35
N LYS A 127 -5.07 -12.47 -16.61
CA LYS A 127 -4.41 -13.68 -17.15
C LYS A 127 -5.32 -14.60 -17.95
N GLU A 128 -6.63 -14.50 -17.76
CA GLU A 128 -7.64 -15.24 -18.52
C GLU A 128 -7.83 -14.76 -19.96
N TYR A 129 -7.38 -13.54 -20.28
CA TYR A 129 -7.44 -12.97 -21.63
C TYR A 129 -6.19 -13.32 -22.44
N THR A 130 -6.31 -13.35 -23.76
CA THR A 130 -5.14 -13.50 -24.64
C THR A 130 -4.26 -12.25 -24.57
N VAL A 131 -2.97 -12.38 -24.91
CA VAL A 131 -2.02 -11.25 -24.91
C VAL A 131 -2.50 -10.07 -25.78
N GLU A 132 -3.23 -10.35 -26.86
CA GLU A 132 -3.77 -9.32 -27.76
C GLU A 132 -4.97 -8.60 -27.13
N GLN A 133 -5.87 -9.34 -26.47
CA GLN A 133 -6.98 -8.78 -25.71
C GLN A 133 -6.50 -7.99 -24.50
N GLN A 134 -5.50 -8.51 -23.78
CA GLN A 134 -4.88 -7.86 -22.63
C GLN A 134 -4.38 -6.47 -22.99
N LYS A 135 -3.68 -6.28 -24.11
CA LYS A 135 -3.21 -4.93 -24.51
C LYS A 135 -4.35 -3.92 -24.63
N ILE A 136 -5.42 -4.31 -25.32
CA ILE A 136 -6.58 -3.44 -25.52
C ILE A 136 -7.26 -3.13 -24.18
N ILE A 137 -7.40 -4.16 -23.33
CA ILE A 137 -8.08 -4.04 -22.05
C ILE A 137 -7.25 -3.23 -21.07
N ILE A 138 -5.95 -3.55 -20.88
CA ILE A 138 -5.01 -3.12 -19.82
C ILE A 138 -4.43 -1.71 -20.03
N ASP A 139 -4.20 -1.29 -21.29
CA ASP A 139 -3.52 -0.01 -21.56
C ASP A 139 -4.29 1.22 -21.02
N PRO A 140 -5.64 1.27 -21.07
CA PRO A 140 -6.41 2.29 -20.36
C PRO A 140 -6.20 2.31 -18.83
N GLN A 141 -6.20 1.15 -18.14
CA GLN A 141 -6.01 1.09 -16.69
C GLN A 141 -4.58 1.48 -16.33
N ARG A 142 -3.58 1.02 -17.11
CA ARG A 142 -2.17 1.44 -16.92
C ARG A 142 -2.06 2.96 -16.92
N ARG A 143 -2.65 3.63 -17.92
CA ARG A 143 -2.61 5.10 -18.01
C ARG A 143 -3.32 5.75 -16.83
N LYS A 144 -4.49 5.25 -16.42
CA LYS A 144 -5.22 5.78 -15.27
C LYS A 144 -4.42 5.64 -13.98
N ILE A 145 -3.79 4.49 -13.74
CA ILE A 145 -2.97 4.25 -12.55
C ILE A 145 -1.68 5.08 -12.57
N LEU A 146 -1.03 5.25 -13.73
CA LEU A 146 0.12 6.15 -13.87
C LEU A 146 -0.26 7.59 -13.53
N ALA A 147 -1.40 8.08 -14.04
CA ALA A 147 -1.88 9.42 -13.70
C ALA A 147 -2.15 9.58 -12.20
N LEU A 148 -2.69 8.54 -11.53
CA LEU A 148 -2.83 8.52 -10.07
C LEU A 148 -1.47 8.58 -9.36
N LEU A 149 -0.49 7.79 -9.79
CA LEU A 149 0.86 7.79 -9.22
C LEU A 149 1.58 9.14 -9.40
N GLU A 150 1.39 9.79 -10.54
CA GLU A 150 1.89 11.14 -10.80
C GLU A 150 1.26 12.18 -9.86
N LYS A 151 0.00 12.00 -9.42
CA LYS A 151 -0.62 12.85 -8.37
C LYS A 151 0.20 12.81 -7.06
N PHE A 152 0.90 11.72 -6.79
CA PHE A 152 1.76 11.52 -5.61
C PHE A 152 3.26 11.67 -5.89
N ASN A 153 3.64 12.40 -6.96
CA ASN A 153 5.03 12.59 -7.38
C ASN A 153 5.79 11.27 -7.60
N ARG A 154 5.12 10.25 -8.15
CA ARG A 154 5.76 9.01 -8.58
C ARG A 154 5.76 8.93 -10.10
N SER A 155 6.94 8.72 -10.69
CA SER A 155 7.10 8.40 -12.11
C SER A 155 7.68 7.01 -12.27
N LEU A 156 7.43 6.40 -13.42
CA LEU A 156 8.04 5.13 -13.81
C LEU A 156 9.30 5.41 -14.64
N ASP A 157 10.47 5.11 -14.09
CA ASP A 157 11.73 5.15 -14.84
C ASP A 157 12.08 3.74 -15.33
N GLY A 158 11.57 3.40 -16.53
CA GLY A 158 11.81 2.14 -17.22
C GLY A 158 11.22 0.91 -16.53
N LYS A 159 11.79 0.54 -15.37
CA LYS A 159 11.45 -0.66 -14.59
C LYS A 159 10.98 -0.39 -13.16
N SER A 160 11.27 0.78 -12.59
CA SER A 160 10.94 1.06 -11.18
C SER A 160 10.32 2.44 -11.01
N PHE A 161 9.46 2.57 -10.00
CA PHE A 161 8.88 3.85 -9.64
C PHE A 161 9.83 4.68 -8.78
N THR A 162 10.07 5.92 -9.16
CA THR A 162 10.93 6.87 -8.44
C THR A 162 10.13 8.07 -7.92
N LYS A 163 10.59 8.67 -6.82
CA LYS A 163 10.01 9.90 -6.26
C LYS A 163 10.59 11.10 -7.03
N MET A 164 9.71 11.91 -7.64
CA MET A 164 10.11 13.05 -8.49
C MET A 164 10.40 14.35 -7.72
N GLY A 165 10.14 14.37 -6.42
CA GLY A 165 10.23 15.56 -5.56
C GLY A 165 9.39 15.39 -4.31
N GLU A 166 9.41 16.41 -3.45
CA GLU A 166 8.69 16.36 -2.17
C GLU A 166 7.18 16.55 -2.31
N THR A 167 6.43 15.90 -1.42
CA THR A 167 4.98 16.06 -1.30
C THR A 167 4.66 16.68 0.05
N GLY A 168 3.84 17.73 0.03
CA GLY A 168 3.34 18.40 1.23
C GLY A 168 1.85 18.14 1.45
N PHE A 169 1.35 18.53 2.62
CA PHE A 169 -0.08 18.49 2.93
C PHE A 169 -0.61 19.91 3.13
N ARG A 170 -1.79 20.22 2.56
CA ARG A 170 -2.36 21.57 2.68
C ARG A 170 -2.72 21.87 4.13
N VAL A 171 -2.21 22.98 4.67
CA VAL A 171 -2.40 23.36 6.09
C VAL A 171 -3.86 23.39 6.51
N ASN A 172 -4.73 23.99 5.70
CA ASN A 172 -6.16 24.12 6.00
C ASN A 172 -6.86 22.75 6.07
N GLU A 173 -6.44 21.79 5.25
CA GLU A 173 -6.98 20.43 5.27
C GLU A 173 -6.45 19.65 6.47
N VAL A 174 -5.16 19.81 6.80
CA VAL A 174 -4.58 19.20 8.01
C VAL A 174 -5.27 19.74 9.27
N LYS A 175 -5.56 21.04 9.35
CA LYS A 175 -6.34 21.64 10.44
C LYS A 175 -7.74 21.04 10.54
N LYS A 176 -8.46 20.92 9.41
CA LYS A 176 -9.80 20.28 9.37
C LYS A 176 -9.75 18.81 9.80
N LEU A 177 -8.73 18.06 9.39
CA LEU A 177 -8.53 16.68 9.82
C LEU A 177 -8.26 16.61 11.32
N ALA A 178 -7.38 17.47 11.84
CA ALA A 178 -7.07 17.52 13.26
C ALA A 178 -8.32 17.81 14.10
N THR A 179 -9.18 18.75 13.69
CA THR A 179 -10.45 19.02 14.37
C THR A 179 -11.39 17.82 14.33
N ASN A 180 -11.52 17.15 13.17
CA ASN A 180 -12.37 15.95 13.02
C ASN A 180 -11.86 14.76 13.84
N LEU A 181 -10.55 14.70 14.09
CA LEU A 181 -9.89 13.71 14.91
C LEU A 181 -9.72 14.15 16.37
N LYS A 182 -10.27 15.31 16.76
CA LYS A 182 -10.16 15.88 18.11
C LYS A 182 -8.71 15.96 18.62
N ILE A 183 -7.75 16.21 17.73
CA ILE A 183 -6.33 16.34 18.06
C ILE A 183 -6.08 17.76 18.56
N THR A 184 -5.69 17.88 19.83
CA THR A 184 -5.46 19.16 20.51
C THR A 184 -4.13 19.83 20.13
N LYS A 185 -3.12 19.06 19.71
CA LYS A 185 -1.82 19.56 19.26
C LYS A 185 -1.73 19.55 17.73
N ILE A 186 -2.02 20.69 17.11
CA ILE A 186 -1.79 20.94 15.68
C ILE A 186 -0.38 21.56 15.54
N PRO A 187 0.44 21.21 14.54
CA PRO A 187 1.79 21.74 14.41
C PRO A 187 1.84 23.27 14.37
N GLU A 188 2.77 23.86 15.13
CA GLU A 188 3.30 25.22 14.87
C GLU A 188 4.21 25.26 13.63
N LEU A 189 4.65 24.10 13.12
CA LEU A 189 5.41 23.97 11.87
C LEU A 189 4.63 24.48 10.64
N PHE A 190 3.31 24.67 10.77
CA PHE A 190 2.48 25.42 9.83
C PHE A 190 2.52 26.94 10.08
N GLY A 191 3.65 27.43 10.58
CA GLY A 191 3.81 28.69 11.30
C GLY A 191 3.21 29.90 10.62
N SER A 192 2.36 30.58 11.38
CA SER A 192 2.12 32.03 11.49
C SER A 192 2.81 32.98 10.50
N LYS A 193 2.64 32.74 9.20
CA LYS A 193 2.52 33.78 8.18
C LYS A 193 1.25 33.42 7.42
N GLU A 194 0.41 34.40 7.16
CA GLU A 194 -0.78 34.25 6.32
C GLU A 194 -0.38 33.58 4.99
N VAL A 195 -0.57 32.26 4.88
CA VAL A 195 -0.45 31.54 3.62
C VAL A 195 -1.79 31.65 2.90
N ASN A 196 -2.15 32.90 2.58
CA ASN A 196 -3.02 33.26 1.45
C ASN A 196 -2.17 33.57 0.20
N LYS A 197 -0.86 33.32 0.24
CA LYS A 197 -0.03 33.34 -0.94
C LYS A 197 0.25 31.91 -1.37
N GLU A 198 -0.33 31.55 -2.51
CA GLU A 198 0.32 30.73 -3.52
C GLU A 198 1.76 31.28 -3.67
N ILE A 199 2.70 30.73 -2.90
CA ILE A 199 4.12 30.97 -3.13
C ILE A 199 4.52 29.87 -4.11
N GLU A 200 4.33 30.18 -5.38
CA GLU A 200 5.21 29.65 -6.43
C GLU A 200 6.63 30.17 -6.11
N SER A 201 7.38 29.42 -5.31
CA SER A 201 8.83 29.55 -5.25
C SER A 201 9.42 28.60 -6.28
N GLU A 202 10.23 29.16 -7.20
CA GLU A 202 10.82 28.49 -8.36
C GLU A 202 11.87 27.41 -8.04
N ASP A 203 12.08 27.05 -6.78
CA ASP A 203 12.97 25.96 -6.37
C ASP A 203 12.14 24.77 -5.84
N GLU A 204 12.17 23.66 -6.60
CA GLU A 204 11.53 22.36 -6.34
C GLU A 204 10.02 22.42 -6.02
N LYS A 205 9.17 22.23 -7.05
CA LYS A 205 7.69 22.22 -6.95
C LYS A 205 7.18 21.18 -5.93
N ILE A 206 7.02 21.58 -4.67
CA ILE A 206 6.33 20.78 -3.65
C ILE A 206 4.88 20.57 -4.10
N LYS A 207 4.48 19.31 -4.28
CA LYS A 207 3.10 18.98 -4.64
C LYS A 207 2.26 18.77 -3.39
N TYR A 208 1.21 19.55 -3.24
CA TYR A 208 0.32 19.44 -2.09
C TYR A 208 -0.81 18.43 -2.33
N ILE A 209 -0.93 17.47 -1.42
CA ILE A 209 -1.97 16.44 -1.43
C ILE A 209 -2.84 16.52 -0.17
N SER A 210 -4.04 15.96 -0.25
CA SER A 210 -5.00 15.87 0.84
C SER A 210 -5.31 14.41 1.21
N PHE A 211 -5.98 14.22 2.35
CA PHE A 211 -6.57 12.92 2.69
C PHE A 211 -7.62 12.47 1.67
N SER A 212 -8.41 13.41 1.12
CA SER A 212 -9.39 13.08 0.08
C SER A 212 -8.70 12.56 -1.16
N ASP A 213 -7.65 13.22 -1.63
CA ASP A 213 -6.89 12.81 -2.81
C ASP A 213 -6.37 11.37 -2.69
N MET A 214 -5.89 10.99 -1.49
CA MET A 214 -5.45 9.63 -1.18
C MET A 214 -6.62 8.63 -1.14
N SER A 215 -7.75 9.02 -0.55
CA SER A 215 -8.94 8.16 -0.50
C SER A 215 -9.55 7.94 -1.89
N ASP A 216 -9.64 9.00 -2.68
CA ASP A 216 -10.22 9.02 -4.01
C ASP A 216 -9.35 8.22 -4.97
N ALA A 217 -8.01 8.29 -4.84
CA ALA A 217 -7.10 7.45 -5.62
C ALA A 217 -7.36 5.95 -5.44
N ILE A 218 -7.68 5.47 -4.23
CA ILE A 218 -8.05 4.07 -3.98
C ILE A 218 -9.41 3.73 -4.61
N SER A 219 -10.37 4.65 -4.58
CA SER A 219 -11.67 4.44 -5.23
C SER A 219 -11.51 4.37 -6.76
N GLU A 220 -10.82 5.34 -7.35
CA GLU A 220 -10.53 5.42 -8.77
C GLU A 220 -9.75 4.20 -9.28
N LEU A 221 -8.83 3.67 -8.45
CA LEU A 221 -8.11 2.44 -8.70
C LEU A 221 -9.06 1.24 -8.78
N LEU A 222 -9.85 0.99 -7.74
CA LEU A 222 -10.77 -0.15 -7.67
C LEU A 222 -11.85 -0.12 -8.77
N GLU A 223 -12.23 1.06 -9.25
CA GLU A 223 -13.12 1.22 -10.41
C GLU A 223 -12.41 0.96 -11.75
N ALA A 224 -11.10 1.19 -11.82
CA ALA A 224 -10.34 1.01 -13.05
C ALA A 224 -10.10 -0.47 -13.35
N VAL A 225 -9.89 -1.30 -12.33
CA VAL A 225 -9.41 -2.67 -12.46
C VAL A 225 -10.44 -3.70 -12.02
N ASP A 226 -10.49 -4.83 -12.73
CA ASP A 226 -11.34 -5.96 -12.36
C ASP A 226 -10.67 -6.80 -11.27
N ILE A 227 -10.73 -6.29 -10.04
CA ILE A 227 -10.24 -6.96 -8.83
C ILE A 227 -11.41 -7.24 -7.92
N ASN A 228 -11.50 -8.46 -7.40
CA ASN A 228 -12.53 -8.80 -6.41
C ASN A 228 -12.21 -8.18 -5.06
N ARG A 229 -10.94 -8.26 -4.63
CA ARG A 229 -10.46 -7.71 -3.37
C ARG A 229 -8.96 -7.49 -3.34
N ILE A 230 -8.53 -6.39 -2.74
CA ILE A 230 -7.14 -6.16 -2.36
C ILE A 230 -6.97 -6.58 -0.90
N PHE A 231 -5.96 -7.38 -0.61
CA PHE A 231 -5.57 -7.70 0.76
C PHE A 231 -4.33 -6.87 1.10
N CYS A 232 -4.48 -5.83 1.91
CA CYS A 232 -3.37 -5.02 2.37
C CYS A 232 -2.77 -5.64 3.63
N LEU A 233 -1.61 -6.28 3.46
CA LEU A 233 -0.87 -7.01 4.49
C LEU A 233 0.20 -6.09 5.08
N LEU A 234 -0.14 -5.43 6.19
CA LEU A 234 0.71 -4.47 6.87
C LEU A 234 1.55 -5.17 7.93
N ASP A 235 2.86 -5.24 7.73
CA ASP A 235 3.80 -5.79 8.71
C ASP A 235 4.46 -4.70 9.55
N GLU A 236 4.91 -5.09 10.74
CA GLU A 236 5.70 -4.26 11.66
C GLU A 236 5.01 -2.95 12.08
N TRP A 237 3.69 -3.00 12.27
CA TRP A 237 2.88 -1.86 12.72
C TRP A 237 3.44 -1.16 13.96
N SER A 238 3.94 -1.95 14.91
CA SER A 238 4.48 -1.45 16.19
C SER A 238 5.77 -0.64 16.07
N GLU A 239 6.34 -0.51 14.87
CA GLU A 239 7.50 0.34 14.61
C GLU A 239 7.09 1.77 14.21
N ILE A 240 5.79 2.02 14.00
CA ILE A 240 5.24 3.38 13.86
C ILE A 240 5.19 4.06 15.25
N PRO A 241 5.50 5.36 15.37
CA PRO A 241 5.35 6.10 16.63
C PRO A 241 3.93 6.01 17.19
N GLU A 242 3.81 5.78 18.50
CA GLU A 242 2.53 5.52 19.19
C GLU A 242 1.48 6.62 18.94
N THR A 243 1.91 7.88 18.95
CA THR A 243 1.06 9.06 18.67
C THR A 243 0.48 9.08 17.25
N SER A 244 1.05 8.33 16.32
CA SER A 244 0.60 8.22 14.93
C SER A 244 -0.26 6.99 14.67
N GLN A 245 -0.11 5.93 15.46
CA GLN A 245 -0.71 4.63 15.17
C GLN A 245 -2.23 4.71 15.08
N TYR A 246 -2.91 5.26 16.09
CA TYR A 246 -4.38 5.35 16.07
C TYR A 246 -4.92 6.29 14.97
N ILE A 247 -4.14 7.31 14.58
CA ILE A 247 -4.51 8.24 13.51
C ILE A 247 -4.41 7.52 12.15
N LEU A 248 -3.32 6.79 11.93
CA LEU A 248 -3.16 5.96 10.73
C LEU A 248 -4.25 4.87 10.67
N ALA A 249 -4.56 4.24 11.80
CA ALA A 249 -5.64 3.26 11.89
C ALA A 249 -6.99 3.87 11.48
N GLU A 250 -7.27 5.10 11.89
CA GLU A 250 -8.48 5.82 11.47
C GLU A 250 -8.47 6.13 9.97
N PHE A 251 -7.34 6.54 9.39
CA PHE A 251 -7.22 6.75 7.94
C PHE A 251 -7.47 5.47 7.15
N LEU A 252 -6.83 4.36 7.55
CA LEU A 252 -7.06 3.05 6.95
C LEU A 252 -8.52 2.62 7.10
N LYS A 253 -9.12 2.79 8.29
CA LYS A 253 -10.54 2.48 8.51
C LYS A 253 -11.44 3.28 7.56
N ARG A 254 -11.27 4.60 7.47
CA ARG A 254 -12.10 5.48 6.64
C ARG A 254 -11.96 5.19 5.15
N THR A 255 -10.78 4.78 4.70
CA THR A 255 -10.52 4.58 3.27
C THR A 255 -10.71 3.14 2.82
N PHE A 256 -10.27 2.14 3.58
CA PHE A 256 -10.15 0.76 3.09
C PHE A 256 -11.36 -0.10 3.47
N VAL A 257 -11.80 -0.06 4.72
CA VAL A 257 -12.91 -0.87 5.26
C VAL A 257 -14.23 -0.72 4.47
N PRO A 258 -14.66 0.49 4.04
CA PRO A 258 -15.89 0.61 3.24
C PRO A 258 -15.72 0.13 1.78
N LYS A 259 -14.51 -0.27 1.37
CA LYS A 259 -14.17 -0.64 0.00
C LYS A 259 -13.80 -2.12 -0.09
N LYS A 260 -13.49 -2.58 -1.29
CA LYS A 260 -12.99 -3.94 -1.57
C LYS A 260 -11.52 -4.11 -1.17
N VAL A 261 -11.14 -3.59 0.01
CA VAL A 261 -9.81 -3.70 0.59
C VAL A 261 -9.93 -4.32 1.97
N THR A 262 -9.18 -5.37 2.24
CA THR A 262 -9.13 -6.04 3.54
C THR A 262 -7.77 -5.80 4.19
N LEU A 263 -7.79 -5.42 5.45
CA LEU A 263 -6.61 -5.15 6.27
C LEU A 263 -6.18 -6.40 7.05
N LYS A 264 -4.91 -6.77 6.93
CA LYS A 264 -4.24 -7.74 7.80
C LYS A 264 -3.04 -7.05 8.43
N ILE A 265 -3.11 -6.77 9.72
CA ILE A 265 -2.11 -5.93 10.40
C ILE A 265 -1.33 -6.77 11.40
N ALA A 266 -0.05 -7.02 11.16
CA ALA A 266 0.81 -7.68 12.12
C ALA A 266 1.36 -6.68 13.14
N ALA A 267 1.18 -7.00 14.43
CA ALA A 267 1.46 -6.08 15.52
C ALA A 267 1.97 -6.79 16.78
N ILE A 268 2.55 -6.02 17.70
CA ILE A 268 3.01 -6.46 19.02
C ILE A 268 2.02 -5.90 20.07
N PRO A 269 1.36 -6.74 20.89
CA PRO A 269 0.29 -6.32 21.81
C PRO A 269 0.60 -5.08 22.65
N ASN A 270 1.76 -5.06 23.33
CA ASN A 270 2.13 -3.99 24.28
C ASN A 270 2.93 -2.85 23.62
N ARG A 271 2.90 -2.74 22.29
CA ARG A 271 3.57 -1.65 21.53
C ARG A 271 2.64 -1.10 20.44
N THR A 272 1.35 -1.36 20.58
CA THR A 272 0.34 -1.11 19.56
C THR A 272 -0.86 -0.39 20.16
N GLN A 273 -1.14 0.80 19.65
CA GLN A 273 -2.31 1.61 19.96
C GLN A 273 -3.12 1.82 18.67
N LEU A 274 -4.17 1.02 18.49
CA LEU A 274 -5.04 1.11 17.32
C LEU A 274 -6.25 2.03 17.52
N ILE A 275 -6.61 2.34 18.77
CA ILE A 275 -7.75 3.17 19.14
C ILE A 275 -7.29 4.17 20.20
N SER A 276 -7.69 5.44 20.05
CA SER A 276 -7.49 6.47 21.07
C SER A 276 -8.62 6.45 22.11
N GLU A 277 -8.42 7.18 23.22
CA GLU A 277 -9.44 7.35 24.27
C GLU A 277 -10.78 7.87 23.72
N ASN A 278 -10.74 8.67 22.65
CA ASN A 278 -11.92 9.22 21.97
C ASN A 278 -12.56 8.26 20.96
N ARG A 279 -12.19 6.97 20.97
CA ARG A 279 -12.64 5.92 20.03
C ARG A 279 -12.35 6.21 18.56
N ILE A 280 -11.28 6.97 18.30
CA ILE A 280 -10.76 7.19 16.95
C ILE A 280 -9.68 6.13 16.68
N GLY A 281 -9.79 5.42 15.56
CA GLY A 281 -8.91 4.30 15.23
C GLY A 281 -9.65 3.08 14.70
N LEU A 282 -9.03 1.90 14.77
CA LEU A 282 -9.56 0.63 14.26
C LEU A 282 -9.85 -0.34 15.41
N GLU A 283 -11.07 -0.88 15.46
CA GLU A 283 -11.49 -1.83 16.51
C GLU A 283 -10.71 -3.14 16.44
N ASP A 284 -10.36 -3.69 17.61
CA ASP A 284 -9.64 -4.95 17.70
C ASP A 284 -10.55 -6.14 17.34
N GLY A 285 -10.45 -6.61 16.10
CA GLY A 285 -11.03 -7.88 15.64
C GLY A 285 -10.04 -9.05 15.74
N GLY A 286 -9.00 -8.93 16.57
CA GLY A 286 -7.81 -9.74 16.54
C GLY A 286 -8.02 -11.24 16.68
N VAL A 287 -7.14 -11.99 16.03
CA VAL A 287 -6.97 -13.43 16.24
C VAL A 287 -5.75 -13.59 17.14
N TYR A 288 -5.97 -14.10 18.35
CA TYR A 288 -4.92 -14.40 19.34
C TYR A 288 -4.26 -15.75 19.09
#